data_AF-A0A931Y848-F1
#
_entry.id   AF-A0A931Y848-F1
#
_cell.length_a   1.000
_cell.length_b   1.000
_cell.length_c   1.000
_cell.angle_alpha   90.00
_cell.angle_beta   90.00
_cell.angle_gamma   90.00
#
_symmetry.space_group_name_H-M   'P 1'
#
loop_
_entity.id
_entity.type
_entity.pdbx_description
1 polymer ?
#
loop_
_entity_poly.entity_id
_entity_poly.type
_entity_poly.pdbx_seq_one_letter_code
_entity_poly.pdbx_strand_id
1 'polypeptide(L)'
;MVIIATGSEPLELPQFKFDGEKILSSTDILGLKEIPKSLLIIGGGVIGCEFACIYAELGTKVSIVEMMPNILPTEDKELGKRMA
;
A
#
# COMPACT_ATOMS: atom_id res chain seq x y z
N MET A 1 20.02 3.83 -31.90
CA MET A 1 18.66 3.67 -31.34
C MET A 1 18.78 3.75 -29.83
N VAL A 2 18.00 4.61 -29.18
CA VAL A 2 17.99 4.74 -27.71
C VAL A 2 16.67 4.16 -27.22
N ILE A 3 16.75 3.25 -26.24
CA ILE A 3 15.58 2.70 -25.53
C ILE A 3 15.60 3.26 -24.11
N ILE A 4 14.48 3.83 -23.67
CA ILE A 4 14.30 4.31 -22.29
C ILE A 4 13.43 3.29 -21.56
N ALA A 5 13.99 2.67 -20.52
CA ALA A 5 13.37 1.59 -19.74
C ALA A 5 13.77 1.68 -18.26
N THR A 6 13.63 2.87 -17.66
CA THR A 6 14.11 3.17 -16.30
C THR A 6 13.22 2.62 -15.17
N GLY A 7 12.04 2.10 -15.50
CA GLY A 7 11.08 1.61 -14.51
C GLY A 7 10.39 2.74 -13.74
N SER A 8 10.01 2.44 -12.49
CA SER A 8 9.25 3.31 -11.59
C SER A 8 9.71 3.14 -10.15
N GLU A 9 9.37 4.09 -9.30
CA GLU A 9 9.69 4.09 -7.88
C GLU A 9 8.47 4.46 -7.02
N PRO A 10 8.42 4.03 -5.74
CA PRO A 10 7.34 4.44 -4.84
C PRO A 10 7.28 5.96 -4.68
N LEU A 11 6.07 6.52 -4.71
CA LEU A 11 5.87 7.95 -4.47
C LEU A 11 6.07 8.27 -2.99
N GLU A 12 7.05 9.12 -2.69
CA GLU A 12 7.29 9.64 -1.35
C GLU A 12 6.49 10.93 -1.11
N LEU A 13 5.73 10.98 -0.02
CA LEU A 13 4.98 12.17 0.37
C LEU A 13 5.88 13.11 1.16
N PRO A 14 5.93 14.43 0.88
CA PRO A 14 6.84 15.35 1.58
C PRO A 14 6.73 15.34 3.11
N GLN A 15 5.52 15.11 3.64
CA GLN A 15 5.23 15.02 5.08
C GLN A 15 5.54 13.63 5.68
N PHE A 16 5.67 12.60 4.84
CA PHE A 16 5.85 11.20 5.25
C PHE A 16 6.99 10.57 4.43
N LYS A 17 8.21 11.02 4.69
CA LYS A 17 9.40 10.42 4.08
C LYS A 17 9.61 9.00 4.59
N PHE A 18 10.04 8.10 3.71
CA PHE A 18 10.36 6.74 4.09
C PHE A 18 11.59 6.74 5.00
N ASP A 19 11.47 6.11 6.17
CA ASP A 19 12.54 5.99 7.16
C ASP A 19 13.06 4.55 7.30
N GLY A 20 12.39 3.58 6.65
CA GLY A 20 12.75 2.16 6.69
C GLY A 20 12.42 1.45 8.02
N GLU A 21 11.82 2.15 8.99
CA GLU A 21 11.47 1.60 10.31
C GLU A 21 9.97 1.70 10.61
N LYS A 22 9.37 2.88 10.38
CA LYS A 22 7.95 3.17 10.67
C LYS A 22 7.18 3.62 9.43
N ILE A 23 7.81 4.43 8.58
CA ILE A 23 7.26 4.88 7.30
C ILE A 23 7.93 4.05 6.22
N LEU A 24 7.19 3.10 5.68
CA LEU A 24 7.69 2.05 4.81
C LEU A 24 7.12 2.20 3.41
N SER A 25 7.96 1.99 2.39
CA SER A 25 7.50 1.77 1.03
C SER A 25 7.00 0.33 0.84
N SER A 26 6.43 0.05 -0.33
CA SER A 26 6.06 -1.32 -0.73
C SER A 26 7.24 -2.29 -0.78
N THR A 27 8.46 -1.78 -0.92
CA THR A 27 9.68 -2.60 -0.90
C THR A 27 10.13 -2.89 0.52
N ASP A 28 10.13 -1.88 1.39
CA ASP A 28 10.63 -2.02 2.77
C ASP A 28 9.78 -2.99 3.59
N ILE A 29 8.46 -2.96 3.40
CA ILE A 29 7.52 -3.79 4.15
C ILE A 29 7.72 -5.30 3.91
N LEU A 30 8.32 -5.69 2.78
CA LEU A 30 8.67 -7.08 2.48
C LEU A 30 9.81 -7.59 3.38
N GLY A 31 10.59 -6.69 3.96
CA GLY A 31 11.72 -6.99 4.85
C GLY A 31 11.37 -7.00 6.34
N LEU A 32 10.09 -6.84 6.72
CA LEU A 32 9.69 -6.87 8.13
C LEU A 32 9.98 -8.24 8.75
N LYS A 33 10.69 -8.22 9.89
CA LYS A 33 11.06 -9.42 10.64
C LYS A 33 9.95 -9.94 11.55
N GLU A 34 9.00 -9.08 11.89
CA GLU A 34 7.90 -9.36 12.80
C GLU A 34 6.59 -8.82 12.22
N ILE A 35 5.48 -9.50 12.53
CA ILE A 35 4.15 -9.05 12.13
C ILE A 35 3.74 -7.87 13.02
N PRO A 36 3.46 -6.68 12.46
CA PRO A 36 3.11 -5.53 13.26
C PRO A 36 1.73 -5.71 13.92
N LYS A 37 1.53 -5.13 15.10
CA LYS A 37 0.20 -5.18 15.76
C LYS A 37 -0.84 -4.35 15.02
N SER A 38 -0.41 -3.29 14.34
CA SER A 38 -1.27 -2.40 13.56
C SER A 38 -0.52 -1.87 12.34
N LEU A 39 -1.24 -1.69 11.23
CA LEU A 39 -0.70 -1.18 9.98
C LEU A 39 -1.64 -0.12 9.41
N LEU A 40 -1.09 1.07 9.14
CA LEU A 40 -1.77 2.13 8.40
C LEU A 40 -1.25 2.13 6.96
N ILE A 41 -2.16 1.99 6.00
CA ILE A 41 -1.84 2.02 4.57
C ILE A 41 -2.37 3.33 4.00
N ILE A 42 -1.50 4.09 3.35
CA ILE A 42 -1.85 5.34 2.66
C ILE A 42 -1.96 5.03 1.16
N GLY A 43 -3.18 5.08 0.63
CA GLY A 43 -3.51 4.69 -0.74
C GLY A 43 -4.18 3.31 -0.80
N GLY A 44 -5.43 3.30 -1.25
CA GLY A 44 -6.27 2.12 -1.47
C GLY A 44 -6.17 1.56 -2.90
N GLY A 45 -5.02 1.68 -3.54
CA GLY A 45 -4.73 1.03 -4.83
C GLY A 45 -4.49 -0.49 -4.66
N VAL A 46 -4.15 -1.16 -5.77
CA VAL A 46 -3.92 -2.62 -5.80
C VAL A 46 -2.89 -3.05 -4.74
N ILE A 47 -1.70 -2.44 -4.75
CA ILE A 47 -0.61 -2.76 -3.80
C ILE A 47 -1.07 -2.58 -2.34
N GLY A 48 -1.76 -1.48 -2.04
CA GLY A 48 -2.26 -1.21 -0.69
C GLY A 48 -3.28 -2.25 -0.23
N CYS A 49 -4.20 -2.65 -1.12
CA CYS A 49 -5.20 -3.67 -0.81
C CYS A 49 -4.58 -5.07 -0.65
N GLU A 50 -3.58 -5.43 -1.46
CA GLU A 50 -2.86 -6.71 -1.34
C GLU A 50 -2.19 -6.84 0.04
N PHE A 51 -1.43 -5.82 0.45
CA PHE A 51 -0.82 -5.82 1.78
C PHE A 51 -1.87 -5.76 2.89
N ALA A 52 -2.98 -5.06 2.69
CA ALA A 52 -4.06 -5.05 3.66
C ALA A 52 -4.60 -6.45 3.91
N CYS A 53 -4.88 -7.22 2.85
CA CYS A 53 -5.34 -8.60 2.95
C CYS A 53 -4.31 -9.48 3.66
N ILE A 54 -3.05 -9.46 3.20
CA ILE A 54 -1.97 -10.28 3.78
C ILE A 54 -1.83 -10.02 5.28
N TYR A 55 -1.71 -8.75 5.69
CA TYR A 55 -1.47 -8.44 7.09
C TYR A 55 -2.72 -8.62 7.96
N ALA A 56 -3.93 -8.39 7.43
CA ALA A 56 -5.15 -8.69 8.15
C ALA A 56 -5.28 -10.21 8.43
N GLU A 57 -4.96 -11.06 7.46
CA GLU A 57 -4.94 -12.53 7.65
C GLU A 57 -3.90 -12.97 8.68
N LEU A 58 -2.77 -12.26 8.76
CA LEU A 58 -1.74 -12.50 9.77
C LEU A 58 -2.07 -11.94 11.16
N GLY A 59 -3.26 -11.34 11.33
CA GLY A 59 -3.75 -10.83 12.62
C GLY A 59 -3.38 -9.38 12.93
N THR A 60 -2.80 -8.65 11.98
CA THR A 60 -2.55 -7.22 12.10
C THR A 60 -3.85 -6.43 12.04
N LYS A 61 -4.03 -5.44 12.92
CA LYS A 61 -5.11 -4.45 12.76
C LYS A 61 -4.76 -3.49 11.62
N VAL A 62 -5.38 -3.66 10.46
CA VAL A 62 -5.12 -2.83 9.27
C VAL A 62 -6.13 -1.67 9.19
N SER A 63 -5.68 -0.51 8.71
CA SER A 63 -6.54 0.61 8.31
C SER A 63 -6.00 1.22 7.02
N ILE A 64 -6.89 1.50 6.07
CA ILE A 64 -6.54 2.12 4.79
C ILE A 64 -7.09 3.56 4.78
N VAL A 65 -6.26 4.52 4.38
CA VAL A 65 -6.67 5.89 4.09
C VAL A 65 -6.55 6.12 2.59
N GLU A 66 -7.69 6.38 1.95
CA GLU A 66 -7.78 6.67 0.52
C GLU A 66 -8.39 8.07 0.34
N MET A 67 -7.80 8.87 -0.55
CA MET A 67 -8.26 10.21 -0.88
C MET A 67 -9.39 10.18 -1.91
N MET A 68 -9.39 9.17 -2.78
CA MET A 68 -10.44 8.93 -3.76
C MET A 68 -11.72 8.39 -3.09
N PRO A 69 -12.89 8.49 -3.75
CA PRO A 69 -14.16 8.06 -3.15
C PRO A 69 -14.26 6.56 -2.86
N ASN A 70 -13.43 5.72 -3.49
CA ASN A 70 -13.43 4.27 -3.30
C ASN A 70 -11.99 3.74 -3.37
N ILE A 71 -11.74 2.62 -2.71
CA ILE A 71 -10.56 1.78 -2.95
C ILE A 71 -10.65 1.11 -4.32
N LEU A 72 -9.51 0.66 -4.85
CA LEU A 72 -9.36 0.09 -6.19
C LEU A 72 -10.05 0.95 -7.29
N PRO A 73 -9.76 2.26 -7.37
CA PRO A 73 -10.52 3.18 -8.20
C PRO A 73 -10.31 2.98 -9.71
N THR A 74 -9.27 2.24 -10.09
CA THR A 74 -8.99 1.83 -11.47
C THR A 74 -9.71 0.54 -11.88
N GLU A 75 -10.22 -0.22 -10.92
CA GLU A 75 -10.93 -1.47 -11.15
C GLU A 75 -12.44 -1.25 -11.28
N ASP A 76 -13.17 -2.34 -11.53
CA ASP A 76 -14.63 -2.29 -11.54
C ASP A 76 -15.17 -1.74 -10.20
N LYS A 77 -16.08 -0.76 -10.29
CA LYS A 77 -16.62 -0.07 -9.12
C LYS A 77 -17.35 -1.00 -8.14
N GLU A 78 -17.93 -2.09 -8.63
CA GLU A 78 -18.57 -3.07 -7.77
C GLU A 78 -17.54 -3.87 -6.97
N LEU A 79 -16.37 -4.14 -7.55
CA LEU A 79 -15.27 -4.83 -6.87
C LEU A 79 -14.74 -3.98 -5.71
N GLY A 80 -14.44 -2.71 -5.94
CA GLY A 80 -13.98 -1.79 -4.90
C GLY A 80 -14.97 -1.66 -3.73
N LYS A 81 -16.28 -1.71 -4.01
CA LYS A 81 -17.33 -1.69 -2.97
C LYS A 81 -17.41 -2.98 -2.15
N ARG A 82 -17.12 -4.14 -2.74
CA ARG A 82 -17.19 -5.44 -2.05
C ARG A 82 -16.01 -5.67 -1.10
N MET A 83 -14.89 -4.98 -1.32
CA MET A 83 -13.67 -5.10 -0.51
C MET A 83 -13.58 -4.06 0.63
N ALA A 84 -14.46 -3.06 0.63
CA ALA A 84 -14.47 -1.96 1.60
C ALA A 84 -15.28 -2.29 2.86
#